data_AF-A0A8J7BGH1-F1
#
_entry.id   AF-A0A8J7BGH1-F1
#
_cell.length_a   1.000
_cell.length_b   1.000
_cell.length_c   1.000
_cell.angle_alpha   90.00
_cell.angle_beta   90.00
_cell.angle_gamma   90.00
#
_symmetry.space_group_name_H-M   'P 1'
#
loop_
_entity.id
_entity.type
_entity.pdbx_description
1 polymer ?
#
loop_
_entity_poly.entity_id
_entity_poly.type
_entity_poly.pdbx_seq_one_letter_code
_entity_poly.pdbx_strand_id
1 'polypeptide(L)'
;MQRRFLPLTAPAQPVAATADQVVFTAPLRPEFRDCTGSASAEQMAMYQAEFAGGQVRFTLNLLGDGTREVLASRVSVDRPYVFWRAVE
;
A
#
# COMPACT_ATOMS: atom_id res chain seq x y z
N MET A 1 -1.53 -22.66 14.29
CA MET A 1 -1.25 -21.55 13.35
C MET A 1 -2.27 -20.44 13.57
N GLN A 2 -1.90 -19.34 14.22
CA GLN A 2 -2.77 -18.17 14.34
C GLN A 2 -3.00 -17.61 12.94
N ARG A 3 -4.23 -17.71 12.43
CA ARG A 3 -4.64 -16.94 11.25
C ARG A 3 -4.50 -15.47 11.63
N ARG A 4 -3.49 -14.79 11.08
CA ARG A 4 -3.45 -13.32 11.07
C ARG A 4 -4.79 -12.86 10.53
N PHE A 5 -5.61 -12.24 11.38
CA PHE A 5 -6.82 -11.56 10.96
C PHE A 5 -6.39 -10.36 10.12
N LEU A 6 -6.23 -10.56 8.82
CA LEU A 6 -6.11 -9.45 7.90
C LEU A 6 -7.51 -8.83 7.77
N PRO A 7 -7.64 -7.49 7.86
CA PRO A 7 -8.94 -6.81 7.72
C PRO A 7 -9.45 -6.81 6.26
N LEU A 8 -8.86 -7.64 5.39
CA LEU A 8 -9.05 -7.63 3.94
C LEU A 8 -9.80 -8.89 3.48
N THR A 9 -10.59 -8.75 2.42
CA THR A 9 -11.29 -9.89 1.77
C THR A 9 -10.58 -10.41 0.52
N ALA A 10 -9.62 -9.65 -0.01
CA ALA A 10 -8.77 -10.04 -1.13
C ALA A 10 -7.38 -9.39 -1.01
N PRO A 11 -6.36 -9.92 -1.71
CA PRO A 11 -5.04 -9.31 -1.79
C PRO A 11 -5.09 -7.90 -2.41
N ALA A 12 -4.25 -7.00 -1.91
CA ALA A 12 -4.15 -5.65 -2.45
C ALA A 12 -3.66 -5.68 -3.92
N GLN A 13 -4.31 -4.89 -4.77
CA GLN A 13 -3.99 -4.77 -6.20
C GLN A 13 -3.42 -3.38 -6.49
N PRO A 14 -2.39 -3.26 -7.36
CA PRO A 14 -1.92 -1.96 -7.79
C PRO A 14 -2.99 -1.28 -8.65
N VAL A 15 -3.29 -0.01 -8.37
CA VAL A 15 -4.26 0.80 -9.13
C VAL A 15 -3.62 2.00 -9.82
N ALA A 16 -2.44 2.43 -9.37
CA ALA A 16 -1.65 3.47 -10.00
C ALA A 16 -0.15 3.26 -9.70
N ALA A 17 0.70 3.59 -10.67
CA ALA A 17 2.14 3.63 -10.51
C ALA A 17 2.71 4.78 -11.35
N THR A 18 3.53 5.61 -10.73
CA THR A 18 4.37 6.65 -11.34
C THR A 18 5.83 6.32 -11.08
N ALA A 19 6.76 7.17 -11.53
CA ALA A 19 8.18 7.02 -11.24
C ALA A 19 8.48 7.08 -9.73
N ASP A 20 7.68 7.80 -8.94
CA ASP A 20 7.94 8.09 -7.53
C ASP A 20 6.88 7.54 -6.58
N GLN A 21 5.78 6.99 -7.08
CA GLN A 21 4.65 6.55 -6.27
C GLN A 21 4.04 5.26 -6.79
N VAL A 22 3.61 4.39 -5.87
CA VAL A 22 2.74 3.25 -6.19
C VAL A 22 1.55 3.24 -5.24
N VAL A 23 0.35 3.05 -5.79
CA VAL A 23 -0.90 2.97 -5.03
C VAL A 23 -1.49 1.58 -5.18
N PHE A 24 -1.83 0.97 -4.06
CA PHE A 24 -2.55 -0.30 -3.99
C PHE A 24 -3.92 -0.10 -3.34
N THR A 25 -4.91 -0.91 -3.72
CA THR A 25 -6.19 -0.99 -3.03
C THR A 25 -6.54 -2.42 -2.64
N ALA A 26 -7.23 -2.59 -1.53
CA ALA A 26 -7.80 -3.87 -1.13
C ALA A 26 -9.19 -3.67 -0.52
N PRO A 27 -10.14 -4.58 -0.78
CA PRO A 27 -11.45 -4.55 -0.15
C PRO A 27 -11.33 -4.95 1.32
N LEU A 28 -11.98 -4.17 2.20
CA LEU A 28 -12.12 -4.49 3.61
C LEU A 28 -13.12 -5.62 3.81
N ARG A 29 -13.05 -6.27 4.97
CA ARG A 29 -14.11 -7.19 5.41
C ARG A 29 -15.39 -6.41 5.72
N PRO A 30 -16.58 -7.02 5.56
CA PRO A 30 -17.86 -6.34 5.79
C PRO A 30 -17.96 -5.65 7.14
N GLU A 31 -17.40 -6.24 8.20
CA GLU A 31 -17.36 -5.66 9.55
C GLU A 31 -16.51 -4.38 9.68
N PHE A 32 -15.63 -4.10 8.70
CA PHE A 32 -14.80 -2.90 8.65
C PHE A 32 -15.22 -1.96 7.50
N ARG A 33 -16.37 -2.20 6.86
CA ARG A 33 -16.80 -1.44 5.68
C ARG A 33 -16.89 0.06 5.94
N ASP A 34 -17.34 0.43 7.13
CA ASP A 34 -17.58 1.82 7.53
C ASP A 34 -16.38 2.43 8.28
N CYS A 35 -15.27 1.69 8.40
CA CYS A 35 -14.04 2.23 8.98
C CYS A 35 -13.50 3.34 8.07
N THR A 36 -13.27 4.50 8.68
CA THR A 36 -12.62 5.64 8.04
C THR A 36 -11.42 6.08 8.86
N GLY A 37 -10.38 6.58 8.19
CA GLY A 37 -9.20 7.11 8.84
C GLY A 37 -7.92 6.90 8.05
N SER A 38 -6.81 7.36 8.59
CA SER A 38 -5.49 7.17 8.01
C SER A 38 -4.51 6.63 9.05
N ALA A 39 -3.52 5.90 8.57
CA ALA A 39 -2.40 5.42 9.38
C ALA A 39 -1.08 5.78 8.68
N SER A 40 -0.18 6.40 9.44
CA SER A 40 1.18 6.73 9.06
C SER A 40 2.11 6.50 10.25
N ALA A 41 3.34 6.09 9.99
CA ALA A 41 4.39 6.01 11.02
C ALA A 41 5.61 6.78 10.53
N GLU A 42 6.21 7.60 11.39
CA GLU A 42 7.35 8.47 11.04
C GLU A 42 8.55 7.66 10.51
N GLN A 43 8.83 6.51 11.13
CA GLN A 43 9.86 5.56 10.72
C GLN A 43 9.55 4.86 9.38
N MET A 44 8.33 5.03 8.88
CA MET A 44 7.80 4.49 7.63
C MET A 44 7.14 5.61 6.82
N ALA A 45 7.73 6.81 6.81
CA ALA A 45 7.14 8.00 6.17
C ALA A 45 6.81 7.81 4.68
N MET A 46 7.48 6.86 4.02
CA MET A 46 7.20 6.45 2.64
C MET A 46 5.88 5.65 2.49
N TYR A 47 5.26 5.22 3.58
CA TYR A 47 4.03 4.41 3.58
C TYR A 47 2.88 5.18 4.22
N GLN A 48 1.78 5.28 3.50
CA GLN A 48 0.52 5.84 3.98
C GLN A 48 -0.61 4.87 3.69
N ALA A 49 -1.51 4.67 4.67
CA ALA A 49 -2.72 3.88 4.50
C ALA A 49 -3.96 4.75 4.79
N GLU A 50 -4.98 4.63 3.96
CA GLU A 50 -6.26 5.32 4.10
C GLU A 50 -7.40 4.31 4.01
N PHE A 51 -8.35 4.39 4.93
CA PHE A 51 -9.54 3.57 5.01
C PHE A 51 -10.75 4.43 4.63
N ALA A 52 -11.50 4.02 3.63
CA ALA A 52 -12.74 4.69 3.23
C ALA A 52 -13.57 3.80 2.29
N GLY A 53 -14.90 3.89 2.40
CA GLY A 53 -15.81 3.28 1.42
C GLY A 53 -15.67 1.77 1.27
N GLY A 54 -15.36 1.06 2.37
CA GLY A 54 -15.13 -0.38 2.37
C GLY A 54 -13.83 -0.84 1.71
N GLN A 55 -12.89 0.07 1.49
CA GLN A 55 -11.58 -0.23 0.94
C GLN A 55 -10.49 0.38 1.79
N VAL A 56 -9.30 -0.21 1.69
CA VAL A 56 -8.05 0.43 2.11
C VAL A 56 -7.24 0.78 0.87
N ARG A 57 -6.70 2.00 0.87
CA ARG A 57 -5.74 2.51 -0.10
C ARG A 57 -4.37 2.57 0.58
N PHE A 58 -3.39 1.88 0.03
CA PHE A 58 -2.01 1.93 0.48
C PHE A 58 -1.18 2.69 -0.55
N THR A 59 -0.62 3.82 -0.15
CA THR A 59 0.31 4.60 -0.98
C THR A 59 1.73 4.36 -0.50
N LEU A 60 2.60 3.96 -1.42
CA LEU A 60 4.05 4.01 -1.27
C LEU A 60 4.56 5.24 -2.01
N ASN A 61 5.11 6.20 -1.28
CA ASN A 61 5.71 7.40 -1.82
C ASN A 61 7.23 7.34 -1.63
N LEU A 62 7.98 7.26 -2.73
CA LEU A 62 9.43 7.14 -2.70
C LEU A 62 10.16 8.49 -2.57
N LEU A 63 9.43 9.61 -2.59
CA LEU A 63 9.97 10.96 -2.37
C LEU A 63 10.65 11.03 -1.01
N GLY A 64 11.98 11.09 -1.00
CA GLY A 64 12.84 11.25 0.17
C GLY A 64 14.00 12.18 -0.14
N ASP A 65 15.06 12.08 0.68
CA ASP A 65 16.33 12.81 0.58
C ASP A 65 17.18 12.53 -0.67
N GLY A 66 16.70 11.69 -1.59
CA GLY A 66 17.31 11.42 -2.88
C GLY A 66 16.27 10.94 -3.90
N THR A 67 16.63 10.98 -5.18
CA THR A 67 15.76 10.52 -6.26
C THR A 67 15.65 8.99 -6.22
N ARG A 68 14.43 8.45 -6.20
CA ARG A 68 14.16 7.01 -6.29
C ARG A 68 13.15 6.78 -7.39
N GLU A 69 13.35 5.73 -8.19
CA GLU A 69 12.48 5.41 -9.33
C GLU A 69 11.86 4.02 -9.17
N VAL A 70 10.54 3.92 -9.33
CA VAL A 70 9.79 2.67 -9.42
C VAL A 70 10.11 1.97 -10.73
N LEU A 71 10.62 0.75 -10.64
CA LEU A 71 10.90 -0.11 -11.79
C LEU A 71 9.71 -1.04 -12.11
N ALA A 72 9.08 -1.58 -11.07
CA ALA A 72 7.93 -2.48 -11.20
C ALA A 72 7.16 -2.63 -9.89
N SER A 73 5.86 -2.90 -9.97
CA SER A 73 5.05 -3.37 -8.85
C SER A 73 4.44 -4.72 -9.18
N ARG A 74 4.46 -5.68 -8.24
CA ARG A 74 3.83 -7.00 -8.39
C ARG A 74 3.12 -7.43 -7.11
N VAL A 75 2.19 -8.37 -7.24
CA VAL A 75 1.60 -9.07 -6.09
C VAL A 75 2.10 -10.52 -6.13
N SER A 76 2.72 -11.00 -5.05
CA SER A 76 3.09 -12.42 -4.92
C SER A 76 2.36 -13.03 -3.74
N VAL A 77 1.60 -14.09 -4.02
CA VAL A 77 0.62 -14.72 -3.11
C VAL A 77 -0.39 -13.68 -2.64
N ASP A 78 -0.12 -12.99 -1.53
CA ASP A 78 -0.99 -11.97 -0.94
C ASP A 78 -0.24 -10.68 -0.58
N ARG A 79 1.00 -10.51 -1.06
CA ARG A 79 1.87 -9.40 -0.67
C ARG A 79 2.25 -8.54 -1.88
N PRO A 80 1.96 -7.23 -1.84
CA PRO A 80 2.49 -6.31 -2.84
C PRO A 80 4.00 -6.11 -2.64
N TYR A 81 4.72 -6.07 -3.75
CA TYR A 81 6.14 -5.77 -3.85
C TYR A 81 6.32 -4.60 -4.81
N VAL A 82 7.19 -3.66 -4.44
CA VAL A 82 7.66 -2.58 -5.32
C VAL A 82 9.16 -2.72 -5.47
N PHE A 83 9.61 -2.85 -6.71
CA PHE A 83 11.00 -2.75 -7.09
C PHE A 83 11.31 -1.30 -7.42
N TRP A 84 12.37 -0.78 -6.84
CA TRP A 84 12.81 0.57 -7.07
C TRP A 84 14.34 0.63 -7.08
N ARG A 85 14.88 1.69 -7.66
CA ARG A 85 16.32 2.01 -7.64
C ARG A 85 16.53 3.40 -7.08
N ALA A 86 17.71 3.64 -6.52
CA ALA A 86 18.21 5.00 -6.37
C ALA A 86 18.58 5.55 -7.75
N VAL A 87 18.34 6.84 -7.97
CA VAL A 87 18.75 7.58 -9.17
C VAL A 87 19.70 8.66 -8.69
N GLU A 88 20.96 8.61 -9.15
CA GLU A 88 22.00 9.59 -8.88
C GLU A 88 21.86 10.83 -9.77
#